data_AF-A0A318SB55-F1
#
_entry.id   AF-A0A318SB55-F1
#
_cell.length_a   1.000
_cell.length_b   1.000
_cell.length_c   1.000
_cell.angle_alpha   90.00
_cell.angle_beta   90.00
_cell.angle_gamma   90.00
#
_symmetry.space_group_name_H-M   'P 1'
#
loop_
_entity.id
_entity.type
_entity.pdbx_description
1 polymer ?
#
loop_
_entity_poly.entity_id
_entity_poly.type
_entity_poly.pdbx_seq_one_letter_code
_entity_poly.pdbx_strand_id
1 'polypeptide(L)'
;MTPAPRRPAPRAKRDFSNVWRWTIGLLGLVVLAAVLLSPLEWQVKLAVWIVAVLLLDECGNWFGYTGALLGALPLLAGLVQPFVDVTATAPQWYVAFPLIVAGLVAALLVKHAGGWFGLPFAAVLLLAPLLIARQFGSQFDETVTLPQTEDFWTYTLWPTVAGLVLGAVVRVVTRRREGRSAS
;
A
#
# COMPACT_ATOMS: atom_id res chain seq x y z
N MET A 1 -20.41 -41.38 -37.57
CA MET A 1 -20.17 -40.36 -36.51
C MET A 1 -19.08 -39.43 -37.00
N THR A 2 -19.45 -38.21 -37.41
CA THR A 2 -18.51 -37.22 -37.95
C THR A 2 -17.91 -36.43 -36.79
N PRO A 3 -16.57 -36.34 -36.64
CA PRO A 3 -15.97 -35.60 -35.55
C PRO A 3 -16.27 -34.10 -35.69
N ALA A 4 -16.73 -33.48 -34.60
CA ALA A 4 -17.04 -32.05 -34.57
C ALA A 4 -15.78 -31.21 -34.87
N PRO A 5 -15.90 -30.09 -35.59
CA PRO A 5 -14.76 -29.21 -35.88
C PRO A 5 -14.16 -28.68 -34.57
N ARG A 6 -12.87 -28.93 -34.36
CA ARG A 6 -12.11 -28.35 -33.24
C ARG A 6 -12.10 -26.83 -33.40
N ARG A 7 -12.75 -26.11 -32.48
CA ARG A 7 -12.59 -24.65 -32.38
C ARG A 7 -11.09 -24.34 -32.25
N PRO A 8 -10.56 -23.37 -33.02
CA PRO A 8 -9.17 -22.95 -32.83
C PRO A 8 -9.02 -22.45 -31.39
N ALA A 9 -8.00 -22.95 -30.69
CA ALA A 9 -7.65 -22.47 -29.37
C ALA A 9 -7.42 -20.95 -29.44
N PRO A 10 -7.97 -20.15 -28.51
CA PRO A 10 -7.72 -18.72 -28.50
C PRO A 10 -6.21 -18.50 -28.44
N ARG A 11 -5.64 -17.84 -29.45
CA ARG A 11 -4.24 -17.40 -29.44
C ARG A 11 -4.04 -16.57 -28.17
N ALA A 12 -3.18 -17.05 -27.27
CA ALA A 12 -2.72 -16.29 -26.12
C ALA A 12 -2.08 -14.99 -26.65
N LYS A 13 -2.84 -13.89 -26.67
CA LYS A 13 -2.27 -12.57 -26.82
C LYS A 13 -1.31 -12.43 -25.65
N ARG A 14 -0.01 -12.32 -25.92
CA ARG A 14 1.00 -11.98 -24.91
C ARG A 14 0.52 -10.69 -24.23
N ASP A 15 0.06 -10.80 -22.99
CA ASP A 15 -0.36 -9.65 -22.18
C ASP A 15 0.87 -8.83 -21.78
N PHE A 16 1.42 -8.09 -22.73
CA PHE A 16 2.55 -7.19 -22.52
C PHE A 16 2.24 -6.15 -21.42
N SER A 17 0.96 -5.79 -21.29
CA SER A 17 0.43 -4.96 -20.20
C SER A 17 0.63 -5.60 -18.81
N ASN A 18 0.42 -6.91 -18.68
CA ASN A 18 0.59 -7.63 -17.41
C ASN A 18 2.07 -7.73 -17.02
N VAL A 19 2.95 -7.99 -17.99
CA VAL A 19 4.41 -8.00 -17.76
C VAL A 19 4.91 -6.63 -17.30
N TRP A 20 4.42 -5.55 -17.92
CA TRP A 20 4.79 -4.20 -17.56
C TRP A 20 4.32 -3.81 -16.14
N ARG A 21 3.05 -4.07 -15.81
CA ARG A 21 2.52 -3.85 -14.46
C ARG A 21 3.29 -4.63 -13.40
N TRP A 22 3.64 -5.88 -13.71
CA TRP A 22 4.42 -6.72 -12.81
C TRP A 22 5.84 -6.17 -12.59
N THR A 23 6.49 -5.69 -13.65
CA THR A 23 7.83 -5.08 -13.57
C THR A 23 7.80 -3.79 -12.74
N ILE A 24 6.80 -2.93 -12.95
CA ILE A 24 6.60 -1.72 -12.14
C ILE A 24 6.34 -2.09 -10.67
N GLY A 25 5.50 -3.09 -10.41
CA GLY A 25 5.20 -3.57 -9.06
C GLY A 25 6.45 -4.03 -8.32
N LEU A 26 7.29 -4.84 -8.97
CA LEU A 26 8.57 -5.27 -8.40
C LEU A 26 9.53 -4.12 -8.15
N LEU A 27 9.70 -3.23 -9.14
CA LEU A 27 10.57 -2.08 -8.99
C LEU A 27 10.09 -1.19 -7.83
N GLY A 28 8.78 -0.99 -7.72
CA GLY A 28 8.17 -0.24 -6.62
C GLY A 28 8.42 -0.88 -5.25
N LEU A 29 8.37 -2.21 -5.14
CA LEU A 29 8.72 -2.92 -3.90
C LEU A 29 10.19 -2.71 -3.53
N VAL A 30 11.11 -2.81 -4.51
CA VAL A 30 12.54 -2.58 -4.29
C VAL A 30 12.81 -1.14 -3.84
N VAL A 31 12.19 -0.17 -4.51
CA VAL A 31 12.29 1.25 -4.14
C VAL A 31 11.73 1.49 -2.74
N LEU A 32 10.57 0.92 -2.42
CA LEU A 32 9.97 1.03 -1.09
C LEU A 32 10.89 0.45 -0.01
N ALA A 33 11.44 -0.75 -0.23
CA ALA A 33 12.39 -1.36 0.70
C ALA A 33 13.63 -0.48 0.91
N ALA A 34 14.20 0.07 -0.17
CA ALA A 34 15.33 0.99 -0.09
C ALA A 34 15.00 2.26 0.71
N VAL A 35 13.83 2.87 0.48
CA VAL A 35 13.36 4.04 1.24
C VAL A 35 13.21 3.71 2.74
N LEU A 36 12.61 2.57 3.07
CA LEU A 36 12.38 2.19 4.47
C LEU A 36 13.69 1.95 5.24
N LEU A 37 14.71 1.44 4.57
CA LEU A 37 16.04 1.20 5.15
C LEU A 37 16.96 2.43 5.11
N SER A 38 16.65 3.44 4.29
CA SER A 38 17.43 4.68 4.17
C SER A 38 17.50 5.49 5.48
N PRO A 39 18.42 6.47 5.61
CA PRO A 39 18.51 7.34 6.78
C PRO A 39 17.47 8.48 6.81
N LEU A 40 16.37 8.37 6.04
CA LEU A 40 15.29 9.35 6.06
C LEU A 40 14.59 9.43 7.41
N GLU A 41 14.06 10.61 7.71
CA GLU A 41 13.18 10.84 8.86
C GLU A 41 11.98 9.88 8.82
N TRP A 42 11.57 9.40 10.00
CA TRP A 42 10.53 8.38 10.11
C TRP A 42 9.18 8.87 9.58
N GLN A 43 8.88 10.17 9.71
CA GLN A 43 7.68 10.79 9.17
C GLN A 43 7.63 10.68 7.63
N VAL A 44 8.77 10.93 6.98
CA VAL A 44 8.90 10.83 5.53
C VAL A 44 8.76 9.38 5.09
N LYS A 45 9.39 8.44 5.79
CA LYS A 45 9.24 7.01 5.54
C LYS A 45 7.78 6.55 5.65
N LEU A 46 7.07 7.03 6.68
CA LEU A 46 5.67 6.70 6.91
C LEU A 46 4.80 7.18 5.74
N ALA A 47 4.98 8.44 5.34
CA ALA A 47 4.26 9.02 4.22
C ALA A 47 4.52 8.27 2.90
N VAL A 48 5.79 8.01 2.58
CA VAL A 48 6.16 7.27 1.37
C VAL A 48 5.61 5.85 1.41
N TRP A 49 5.67 5.18 2.55
CA TRP A 49 5.13 3.83 2.70
C TRP A 49 3.63 3.77 2.42
N ILE A 50 2.83 4.64 3.03
CA ILE A 50 1.38 4.70 2.80
C ILE A 50 1.06 4.91 1.32
N VAL A 51 1.70 5.92 0.70
CA VAL A 51 1.47 6.23 -0.73
C VAL A 51 1.91 5.05 -1.61
N ALA A 52 3.10 4.51 -1.36
CA ALA A 52 3.65 3.41 -2.15
C ALA A 52 2.78 2.17 -2.06
N VAL A 53 2.25 1.80 -0.88
CA VAL A 53 1.33 0.65 -0.74
C VAL A 53 0.08 0.84 -1.59
N LEU A 54 -0.54 2.02 -1.53
CA LEU A 54 -1.76 2.31 -2.28
C LEU A 54 -1.52 2.31 -3.80
N LEU A 55 -0.34 2.76 -4.24
CA LEU A 55 0.07 2.71 -5.66
C LEU A 55 0.44 1.30 -6.12
N LEU A 56 1.17 0.54 -5.29
CA LEU A 56 1.55 -0.84 -5.56
C LEU A 56 0.33 -1.74 -5.71
N ASP A 57 -0.73 -1.45 -4.96
CA ASP A 57 -2.00 -2.15 -5.10
C ASP A 57 -2.62 -1.99 -6.52
N GLU A 58 -2.42 -0.85 -7.19
CA GLU A 58 -2.88 -0.65 -8.58
C GLU A 58 -2.07 -1.48 -9.60
N CYS A 59 -0.88 -1.96 -9.23
CA CYS A 59 -0.10 -2.87 -10.08
C CYS A 59 -0.71 -4.29 -10.13
N GLY A 60 -1.69 -4.58 -9.26
CA GLY A 60 -2.42 -5.85 -9.19
C GLY A 60 -1.72 -6.92 -8.34
N ASN A 61 -2.28 -8.14 -8.38
CA ASN A 61 -1.80 -9.30 -7.61
C ASN A 61 -1.70 -9.02 -6.10
N TRP A 62 -0.53 -9.29 -5.52
CA TRP A 62 -0.24 -9.22 -4.09
C TRP A 62 0.62 -8.02 -3.71
N PHE A 63 0.96 -7.13 -4.67
CA PHE A 63 1.95 -6.07 -4.46
C PHE A 63 1.56 -5.09 -3.34
N GLY A 64 0.28 -4.71 -3.23
CA GLY A 64 -0.20 -3.88 -2.12
C GLY A 64 -0.01 -4.55 -0.76
N TYR A 65 -0.37 -5.83 -0.64
CA TYR A 65 -0.19 -6.60 0.59
C TYR A 65 1.29 -6.80 0.94
N THR A 66 2.13 -7.12 -0.06
CA THR A 66 3.57 -7.23 0.15
C THR A 66 4.15 -5.89 0.58
N GLY A 67 3.75 -4.78 -0.04
CA GLY A 67 4.16 -3.43 0.36
C GLY A 67 3.73 -3.09 1.78
N ALA A 68 2.52 -3.49 2.20
CA ALA A 68 2.06 -3.30 3.58
C ALA A 68 2.95 -4.08 4.56
N LEU A 69 3.31 -5.33 4.25
CA LEU A 69 4.24 -6.12 5.06
C LEU A 69 5.65 -5.55 5.08
N LEU A 70 6.12 -4.94 3.98
CA LEU A 70 7.42 -4.27 3.95
C LEU A 70 7.55 -3.15 4.98
N GLY A 71 6.44 -2.57 5.47
CA GLY A 71 6.45 -1.64 6.60
C GLY A 71 7.06 -2.19 7.89
N ALA A 72 7.21 -3.51 8.01
CA ALA A 72 7.92 -4.16 9.10
C ALA A 72 9.45 -4.07 8.97
N LEU A 73 9.99 -3.73 7.79
CA LEU A 73 11.44 -3.67 7.55
C LEU A 73 12.20 -2.82 8.58
N PRO A 74 11.73 -1.60 8.94
CA PRO A 74 12.40 -0.82 9.97
C PRO A 74 12.42 -1.54 11.33
N LEU A 75 11.42 -2.36 11.67
CA LEU A 75 11.42 -3.15 12.91
C LEU A 75 12.43 -4.30 12.88
N LEU A 76 12.78 -4.76 11.68
CA LEU A 76 13.77 -5.82 11.44
C LEU A 76 15.18 -5.26 11.16
N ALA A 77 15.37 -3.94 11.19
CA ALA A 77 16.61 -3.26 10.84
C ALA A 77 17.84 -3.86 11.57
N GLY A 78 17.69 -4.18 12.87
CA GLY A 78 18.76 -4.81 13.64
C GLY A 78 19.17 -6.20 13.14
N LEU A 79 18.28 -6.94 12.49
CA LEU A 79 18.58 -8.27 11.90
C LEU A 79 19.29 -8.16 10.55
N VAL A 80 19.05 -7.08 9.81
CA VAL A 80 19.65 -6.85 8.48
C VAL A 80 20.89 -5.95 8.50
N GLN A 81 21.17 -5.29 9.64
CA GLN A 81 22.36 -4.47 9.84
C GLN A 81 23.70 -5.14 9.45
N PRO A 82 23.91 -6.47 9.64
CA PRO A 82 25.14 -7.11 9.20
C PRO A 82 25.33 -7.15 7.67
N PHE A 83 24.25 -6.95 6.91
CA PHE A 83 24.23 -7.09 5.45
C PHE A 83 24.06 -5.76 4.73
N VAL A 84 23.47 -4.77 5.38
CA VAL A 84 23.12 -3.46 4.82
C VAL A 84 23.36 -2.41 5.90
N ASP A 85 23.90 -1.24 5.54
CA ASP A 85 24.00 -0.11 6.45
C ASP A 85 22.60 0.47 6.68
N VAL A 86 22.01 0.19 7.87
CA VAL A 86 20.64 0.58 8.21
C VAL A 86 20.65 1.42 9.48
N THR A 87 20.03 2.59 9.39
CA THR A 87 19.73 3.44 10.56
C THR A 87 18.82 2.74 11.57
N ALA A 88 19.08 2.97 12.86
CA ALA A 88 18.25 2.45 13.95
C ALA A 88 16.77 2.85 13.77
N THR A 89 15.88 1.95 14.18
CA THR A 89 14.44 2.15 14.13
C THR A 89 14.01 3.30 15.05
N ALA A 90 13.28 4.25 14.50
CA ALA A 90 12.67 5.31 15.30
C ALA A 90 11.62 4.69 16.27
N PRO A 91 11.61 5.05 17.57
CA PRO A 91 10.65 4.51 18.55
C PRO A 91 9.18 4.66 18.13
N GLN A 92 8.86 5.73 17.41
CA GLN A 92 7.54 6.03 16.87
C GLN A 92 7.03 4.93 15.92
N TRP A 93 7.94 4.25 15.23
CA TRP A 93 7.59 3.22 14.25
C TRP A 93 6.94 1.99 14.89
N TYR A 94 7.29 1.67 16.16
CA TYR A 94 6.68 0.57 16.90
C TYR A 94 5.18 0.78 17.15
N VAL A 95 4.74 2.03 17.26
CA VAL A 95 3.32 2.40 17.39
C VAL A 95 2.70 2.60 16.01
N ALA A 96 3.36 3.33 15.13
CA ALA A 96 2.83 3.66 13.81
C ALA A 96 2.58 2.41 12.95
N PHE A 97 3.53 1.47 12.89
CA PHE A 97 3.43 0.28 12.05
C PHE A 97 2.16 -0.54 12.29
N PRO A 98 1.86 -1.05 13.51
CA PRO A 98 0.70 -1.91 13.72
C PRO A 98 -0.63 -1.21 13.45
N LEU A 99 -0.74 0.09 13.76
CA LEU A 99 -1.94 0.86 13.46
C LEU A 99 -2.15 1.03 11.95
N ILE A 100 -1.10 1.42 11.25
CA ILE A 100 -1.17 1.77 9.83
C ILE A 100 -1.27 0.52 8.96
N VAL A 101 -0.54 -0.55 9.29
CA VAL A 101 -0.61 -1.81 8.53
C VAL A 101 -2.00 -2.44 8.64
N ALA A 102 -2.63 -2.41 9.82
CA ALA A 102 -3.99 -2.90 10.01
C ALA A 102 -4.99 -2.09 9.16
N GLY A 103 -4.88 -0.76 9.20
CA GLY A 103 -5.70 0.14 8.39
C GLY A 103 -5.49 -0.08 6.88
N LEU A 104 -4.25 -0.19 6.42
CA LEU A 104 -3.89 -0.47 5.03
C LEU A 104 -4.46 -1.81 4.57
N VAL A 105 -4.22 -2.90 5.32
CA VAL A 105 -4.71 -4.22 4.93
C VAL A 105 -6.24 -4.26 4.86
N ALA A 106 -6.93 -3.66 5.84
CA ALA A 106 -8.38 -3.54 5.84
C ALA A 106 -8.89 -2.73 4.63
N ALA A 107 -8.22 -1.61 4.33
CA ALA A 107 -8.50 -0.78 3.16
C ALA A 107 -8.32 -1.55 1.84
N LEU A 108 -7.23 -2.31 1.69
CA LEU A 108 -6.97 -3.13 0.51
C LEU A 108 -8.04 -4.22 0.34
N LEU A 109 -8.39 -4.94 1.41
CA LEU A 109 -9.44 -5.96 1.39
C LEU A 109 -10.77 -5.40 0.89
N VAL A 110 -11.21 -4.24 1.41
CA VAL A 110 -12.45 -3.62 0.97
C VAL A 110 -12.35 -3.09 -0.46
N LYS A 111 -11.21 -2.56 -0.86
CA LYS A 111 -11.01 -2.07 -2.24
C LYS A 111 -11.15 -3.20 -3.26
N HIS A 112 -10.65 -4.40 -2.94
CA HIS A 112 -10.80 -5.60 -3.78
C HIS A 112 -12.23 -6.16 -3.77
N ALA A 113 -12.96 -6.04 -2.65
CA ALA A 113 -14.33 -6.54 -2.52
C ALA A 113 -15.43 -5.58 -3.03
N GLY A 114 -15.22 -4.26 -2.91
CA GLY A 114 -16.29 -3.25 -2.86
C GLY A 114 -16.51 -2.38 -4.11
N GLY A 115 -15.91 -2.71 -5.26
CA GLY A 115 -16.11 -1.92 -6.49
C GLY A 115 -15.62 -0.47 -6.38
N TRP A 116 -16.38 0.51 -6.89
CA TRP A 116 -16.01 1.94 -6.81
C TRP A 116 -16.26 2.57 -5.43
N PHE A 117 -17.27 2.07 -4.71
CA PHE A 117 -17.58 2.53 -3.35
C PHE A 117 -16.59 2.02 -2.30
N GLY A 118 -15.69 1.11 -2.66
CA GLY A 118 -14.62 0.64 -1.78
C GLY A 118 -13.62 1.72 -1.40
N LEU A 119 -13.42 2.77 -2.21
CA LEU A 119 -12.45 3.85 -1.92
C LEU A 119 -12.79 4.71 -0.70
N PRO A 120 -13.99 5.29 -0.57
CA PRO A 120 -14.35 6.03 0.65
C PRO A 120 -14.37 5.14 1.89
N PHE A 121 -14.80 3.88 1.76
CA PHE A 121 -14.78 2.94 2.89
C PHE A 121 -13.35 2.53 3.30
N ALA A 122 -12.45 2.37 2.33
CA ALA A 122 -11.03 2.16 2.56
C ALA A 122 -10.39 3.32 3.32
N ALA A 123 -10.74 4.57 2.98
CA ALA A 123 -10.31 5.74 3.74
C ALA A 123 -10.77 5.69 5.20
N VAL A 124 -12.05 5.34 5.42
CA VAL A 124 -12.60 5.18 6.79
C VAL A 124 -11.89 4.07 7.53
N LEU A 125 -11.64 2.91 6.92
CA LEU A 125 -10.96 1.80 7.58
C LEU A 125 -9.50 2.09 7.91
N LEU A 126 -8.84 2.94 7.14
CA LEU A 126 -7.48 3.37 7.44
C LEU A 126 -7.46 4.41 8.56
N LEU A 127 -8.38 5.38 8.55
CA LEU A 127 -8.38 6.49 9.50
C LEU A 127 -9.09 6.16 10.83
N ALA A 128 -10.08 5.28 10.84
CA ALA A 128 -10.86 4.96 12.04
C ALA A 128 -9.99 4.41 13.19
N PRO A 129 -9.06 3.46 12.98
CA PRO A 129 -8.16 3.00 14.04
C PRO A 129 -7.30 4.13 14.60
N LEU A 130 -6.87 5.08 13.75
CA LEU A 130 -6.06 6.23 14.16
C LEU A 130 -6.88 7.22 15.00
N LEU A 131 -8.13 7.48 14.60
CA LEU A 131 -9.05 8.33 15.36
C LEU A 131 -9.39 7.71 16.72
N ILE A 132 -9.63 6.40 16.75
CA ILE A 132 -9.87 5.65 17.99
C ILE A 132 -8.62 5.73 18.88
N ALA A 133 -7.42 5.48 18.33
CA ALA A 133 -6.18 5.57 19.08
C ALA A 133 -5.89 6.99 19.60
N ARG A 134 -6.22 8.03 18.82
CA ARG A 134 -6.10 9.43 19.27
C ARG A 134 -7.03 9.72 20.45
N GLN A 135 -8.27 9.25 20.37
CA GLN A 135 -9.31 9.57 21.35
C GLN A 135 -9.19 8.74 22.64
N PHE A 136 -8.80 7.48 22.53
CA PHE A 136 -8.83 6.51 23.63
C PHE A 136 -7.46 5.96 24.00
N GLY A 137 -6.41 6.19 23.21
CA GLY A 137 -5.08 5.60 23.44
C GLY A 137 -4.51 5.92 24.82
N SER A 138 -4.62 7.18 25.25
CA SER A 138 -4.16 7.62 26.56
C SER A 138 -4.96 7.05 27.74
N GLN A 139 -6.15 6.48 27.49
CA GLN A 139 -6.93 5.80 28.53
C GLN A 139 -6.45 4.38 28.78
N PHE A 140 -5.81 3.76 27.78
CA PHE A 140 -5.25 2.41 27.88
C PHE A 140 -3.77 2.44 28.28
N ASP A 141 -3.02 3.43 27.79
CA ASP A 141 -1.61 3.63 28.12
C ASP A 141 -1.24 5.12 27.95
N GLU A 142 -0.94 5.78 29.06
CA GLU A 142 -0.59 7.21 29.09
C GLU A 142 0.72 7.52 28.34
N THR A 143 1.55 6.50 28.06
CA THR A 143 2.80 6.66 27.30
C THR A 143 2.55 6.73 25.78
N VAL A 144 1.36 6.39 25.29
CA VAL A 144 1.00 6.41 23.87
C VAL A 144 0.49 7.79 23.47
N THR A 145 1.43 8.72 23.27
CA THR A 145 1.12 10.12 22.89
C THR A 145 1.22 10.37 21.39
N LEU A 146 1.88 9.49 20.64
CA LEU A 146 2.16 9.67 19.21
C LEU A 146 0.90 9.99 18.37
N PRO A 147 -0.24 9.27 18.53
CA PRO A 147 -1.45 9.54 17.75
C PRO A 147 -2.12 10.89 18.09
N GLN A 148 -1.66 11.59 19.12
CA GLN A 148 -2.16 12.93 19.49
C GLN A 148 -1.35 14.07 18.86
N THR A 149 -0.18 13.77 18.29
CA THR A 149 0.70 14.78 17.69
C THR A 149 0.22 15.24 16.32
N GLU A 150 0.34 16.54 16.03
CA GLU A 150 -0.04 17.12 14.73
C GLU A 150 0.81 16.57 13.59
N ASP A 151 2.10 16.34 13.83
CA ASP A 151 3.02 15.75 12.86
C ASP A 151 2.54 14.37 12.42
N PHE A 152 2.21 13.48 13.35
CA PHE A 152 1.74 12.13 13.01
C PHE A 152 0.51 12.17 12.10
N TRP A 153 -0.44 13.08 12.36
CA TRP A 153 -1.63 13.23 11.51
C TRP A 153 -1.29 13.80 10.14
N THR A 154 -0.41 14.80 10.07
CA THR A 154 0.05 15.38 8.81
C THR A 154 0.67 14.32 7.90
N TYR A 155 1.57 13.49 8.45
CA TYR A 155 2.29 12.46 7.72
C TYR A 155 1.54 11.13 7.56
N THR A 156 0.29 11.07 8.03
CA THR A 156 -0.59 9.92 7.83
C THR A 156 -1.79 10.26 6.95
N LEU A 157 -2.45 11.38 7.23
CA LEU A 157 -3.68 11.79 6.56
C LEU A 157 -3.42 12.26 5.14
N TRP A 158 -2.50 13.22 4.94
CA TRP A 158 -2.21 13.72 3.60
C TRP A 158 -1.66 12.64 2.65
N PRO A 159 -0.74 11.77 3.08
CA PRO A 159 -0.28 10.65 2.27
C PRO A 159 -1.39 9.65 1.94
N THR A 160 -2.30 9.37 2.89
CA THR A 160 -3.47 8.53 2.63
C THR A 160 -4.34 9.14 1.54
N VAL A 161 -4.70 10.41 1.68
CA VAL A 161 -5.53 11.12 0.69
C VAL A 161 -4.83 11.13 -0.68
N ALA A 162 -3.54 11.46 -0.71
CA ALA A 162 -2.76 11.48 -1.94
C ALA A 162 -2.73 10.10 -2.61
N GLY A 163 -2.44 9.03 -1.86
CA GLY A 163 -2.40 7.67 -2.39
C GLY A 163 -3.76 7.20 -2.92
N LEU A 164 -4.85 7.52 -2.22
CA LEU A 164 -6.21 7.18 -2.67
C LEU A 164 -6.61 7.94 -3.93
N VAL A 165 -6.30 9.24 -4.00
CA VAL A 165 -6.57 10.08 -5.20
C VAL A 165 -5.77 9.58 -6.39
N LEU A 166 -4.47 9.31 -6.20
CA LEU A 166 -3.63 8.77 -7.27
C LEU A 166 -4.11 7.39 -7.72
N GLY A 167 -4.49 6.51 -6.80
CA GLY A 167 -5.08 5.22 -7.12
C GLY A 167 -6.36 5.35 -7.94
N ALA A 168 -7.25 6.27 -7.56
CA ALA A 168 -8.46 6.56 -8.32
C ALA A 168 -8.14 7.02 -9.76
N VAL A 169 -7.15 7.90 -9.94
CA VAL A 169 -6.69 8.37 -11.26
C VAL A 169 -6.15 7.20 -12.09
N VAL A 170 -5.29 6.36 -11.52
CA VAL A 170 -4.72 5.19 -12.21
C VAL A 170 -5.83 4.24 -12.65
N ARG A 171 -6.82 3.98 -11.80
CA ARG A 171 -7.99 3.14 -12.10
C ARG A 171 -8.85 3.70 -13.24
N VAL A 172 -9.03 5.02 -13.30
CA VAL A 172 -9.76 5.68 -14.41
C VAL A 172 -8.99 5.58 -15.72
N VAL A 173 -7.68 5.85 -15.70
CA VAL A 173 -6.83 5.84 -16.91
C VAL A 173 -6.73 4.44 -17.50
N THR A 174 -6.53 3.43 -16.65
CA THR A 174 -6.44 2.02 -17.07
C THR A 174 -7.72 1.52 -17.72
N ARG A 175 -8.89 1.77 -17.10
CA ARG A 175 -10.20 1.40 -17.68
C ARG A 175 -10.47 2.09 -19.02
N ARG A 176 -10.10 3.37 -19.17
CA ARG A 176 -10.26 4.09 -20.45
C ARG A 176 -9.42 3.47 -21.57
N ARG A 177 -8.22 2.95 -21.28
CA ARG A 177 -7.36 2.28 -22.26
C ARG A 177 -7.91 0.93 -22.68
N GLU A 178 -8.48 0.18 -21.73
CA GLU A 178 -9.14 -1.11 -22.00
C GLU A 178 -10.37 -0.92 -22.88
N GLY A 179 -11.22 0.08 -22.62
CA GLY A 179 -12.39 0.38 -23.45
C GLY A 179 -12.05 0.81 -24.89
N ARG A 180 -10.95 1.55 -25.10
CA ARG A 180 -10.47 1.94 -26.45
C ARG A 180 -9.83 0.80 -27.24
N SER A 181 -9.37 -0.25 -26.58
CA SER A 181 -8.73 -1.40 -27.25
C SER A 181 -9.74 -2.46 -27.70
N ALA A 182 -11.01 -2.30 -27.30
CA ALA A 182 -12.11 -3.22 -27.60
C ALA A 182 -13.09 -2.67 -28.66
N SER A 183 -12.95 -1.41 -29.08
CA SER A 183 -13.68 -0.77 -30.19
C SER A 183 -12.85 -0.78 -31.46
#